data_AF-A0A318IH90-F1
#
_entry.id   AF-A0A318IH90-F1
#
_cell.length_a   1.000
_cell.length_b   1.000
_cell.length_c   1.000
_cell.angle_alpha   90.00
_cell.angle_beta   90.00
_cell.angle_gamma   90.00
#
_symmetry.space_group_name_H-M   'P 1'
#
loop_
_entity.id
_entity.type
_entity.pdbx_description
1 polymer ?
#
loop_
_entity_poly.entity_id
_entity_poly.type
_entity_poly.pdbx_seq_one_letter_code
_entity_poly.pdbx_strand_id
1 'polypeptide(L)' 'KHEVPVIVVTGKIGEGIEGLYDIGVSAVYSIVNRPMALKEAMDQAPGLIQDCAKNIMLTIKCFNKS' A
#
# COMPACT_ATOMS: atom_id res chain seq x y z
N LYS A 1 -21.31 -1.72 6.63
CA LYS A 1 -20.29 -1.71 5.54
C LYS A 1 -20.73 -0.63 4.56
N HIS A 2 -19.87 0.35 4.23
CA HIS A 2 -20.28 1.59 3.53
C HIS A 2 -19.96 1.61 2.03
N GLU A 3 -19.65 0.46 1.42
CA GLU A 3 -19.27 0.34 -0.02
C GLU A 3 -18.09 1.24 -0.45
N VAL A 4 -17.28 1.71 0.50
CA VAL A 4 -16.06 2.48 0.23
C VAL A 4 -14.88 1.51 0.10
N PRO A 5 -14.10 1.54 -1.00
CA PRO A 5 -12.90 0.73 -1.12
C PRO A 5 -11.83 1.17 -0.13
N VAL A 6 -11.18 0.21 0.53
CA VAL A 6 -10.16 0.47 1.58
C VAL A 6 -8.83 -0.10 1.14
N ILE A 7 -7.80 0.74 1.08
CA ILE A 7 -6.44 0.34 0.73
C ILE A 7 -5.54 0.46 1.96
N VAL A 8 -4.83 -0.60 2.30
CA VAL A 8 -3.87 -0.64 3.41
C VAL A 8 -2.46 -0.43 2.86
N VAL A 9 -1.71 0.49 3.48
CA VAL A 9 -0.31 0.77 3.17
C VAL A 9 0.53 0.42 4.40
N THR A 10 1.49 -0.50 4.25
CA THR A 10 2.30 -1.08 5.34
C THR A 10 3.79 -0.98 5.07
N GLY A 11 4.62 -1.07 6.12
CA GLY A 11 6.07 -1.23 6.02
C GLY A 11 6.51 -2.57 5.42
N LYS A 12 5.75 -3.64 5.70
CA LYS A 12 5.99 -5.00 5.23
C LYS A 12 4.67 -5.77 5.21
N ILE A 13 4.52 -6.64 4.23
CA ILE A 13 3.44 -7.63 4.22
C ILE A 13 3.91 -8.86 5.01
N GLY A 14 3.23 -9.14 6.12
CA GLY A 14 3.53 -10.26 7.02
C GLY A 14 2.48 -11.36 6.93
N GLU A 15 2.66 -12.40 7.74
CA GLU A 15 1.70 -13.50 7.87
C GLU A 15 0.35 -13.02 8.40
N GLY A 16 -0.75 -13.63 7.94
CA GLY A 16 -2.11 -13.34 8.41
C GLY A 16 -2.76 -12.10 7.80
N ILE A 17 -2.13 -11.49 6.80
CA ILE A 17 -2.66 -10.34 6.08
C ILE A 17 -3.90 -10.71 5.24
N GLU A 18 -4.03 -11.99 4.88
CA GLU A 18 -5.11 -12.52 4.04
C GLU A 18 -6.48 -12.32 4.70
N GLY A 19 -6.56 -12.42 6.03
CA GLY A 19 -7.79 -12.16 6.78
C GLY A 19 -8.28 -10.71 6.69
N LEU A 20 -7.44 -9.76 6.24
CA LEU A 20 -7.87 -8.39 6.00
C LEU A 20 -8.86 -8.29 4.84
N TYR A 21 -8.75 -9.17 3.84
CA TYR A 21 -9.69 -9.20 2.72
C TYR A 21 -11.10 -9.60 3.19
N ASP A 22 -11.19 -10.52 4.16
CA ASP A 22 -12.47 -10.98 4.73
C ASP A 22 -13.22 -9.87 5.46
N ILE A 23 -12.49 -8.95 6.11
CA ILE A 23 -13.10 -7.81 6.83
C ILE A 23 -13.36 -6.59 5.92
N GLY A 24 -13.02 -6.66 4.63
CA GLY A 24 -13.39 -5.67 3.62
C GLY A 24 -12.27 -4.74 3.16
N VAL A 25 -11.00 -5.08 3.38
CA VAL A 25 -9.87 -4.42 2.70
C VAL A 25 -9.88 -4.79 1.21
N SER A 26 -9.70 -3.81 0.34
CA SER A 26 -9.68 -3.97 -1.11
C SER A 26 -8.29 -4.29 -1.65
N ALA A 27 -7.23 -3.77 -1.02
CA ALA A 27 -5.85 -4.03 -1.40
C ALA A 27 -4.88 -3.75 -0.25
N VAL A 28 -3.71 -4.41 -0.27
CA VAL A 28 -2.62 -4.21 0.69
C VAL A 28 -1.30 -3.99 -0.07
N TYR A 29 -0.55 -2.97 0.31
CA TYR A 29 0.73 -2.61 -0.32
C TYR A 29 1.84 -2.42 0.71
N SER A 30 3.05 -2.89 0.37
CA SER A 30 4.27 -2.54 1.09
C SER A 30 4.87 -1.25 0.52
N ILE A 31 5.31 -0.34 1.40
CA ILE A 31 6.05 0.87 0.98
C ILE A 31 7.51 0.56 0.63
N VAL A 32 8.07 -0.52 1.16
CA VAL A 32 9.43 -0.95 0.83
C VAL A 32 9.43 -1.51 -0.59
N ASN A 33 10.05 -0.76 -1.50
CA ASN A 33 10.02 -1.01 -2.95
C ASN A 33 11.23 -1.79 -3.48
N ARG A 34 12.24 -2.01 -2.65
CA ARG A 34 13.46 -2.79 -2.95
C ARG A 34 14.01 -3.39 -1.65
N PRO A 35 14.82 -4.47 -1.72
CA PRO A 35 15.59 -4.92 -0.57
C PRO A 35 16.45 -3.78 0.01
N MET A 36 16.36 -3.56 1.31
CA MET A 36 17.10 -2.53 2.04
C MET A 36 17.19 -2.87 3.52
N ALA A 37 18.12 -2.21 4.24
CA ALA A 37 18.21 -2.35 5.68
C ALA A 37 17.01 -1.69 6.38
N LEU A 38 16.60 -2.21 7.54
CA LEU A 38 15.47 -1.64 8.30
C LEU A 38 15.69 -0.16 8.63
N LYS A 39 16.91 0.20 9.03
CA LYS A 39 17.25 1.61 9.33
C LYS A 39 17.07 2.50 8.10
N GLU A 40 17.51 2.03 6.94
CA GLU A 40 17.35 2.74 5.66
C GLU A 40 15.86 2.93 5.32
N ALA A 41 15.03 1.89 5.51
CA ALA A 41 13.60 1.97 5.29
C ALA A 41 12.91 2.98 6.20
N MET A 42 13.33 3.05 7.48
CA MET A 42 12.80 4.02 8.45
C MET A 42 13.22 5.45 8.10
N ASP A 43 14.49 5.66 7.75
CA ASP A 43 15.02 6.98 7.40
C ASP A 43 14.40 7.52 6.10
N GLN A 44 14.09 6.64 5.14
CA GLN A 44 13.47 6.99 3.85
C GLN A 44 11.94 6.88 3.84
N ALA A 45 11.30 6.51 4.95
CA ALA A 45 9.87 6.20 5.01
C ALA A 45 8.95 7.26 4.37
N PRO A 46 9.17 8.59 4.57
CA PRO A 46 8.33 9.60 3.94
C PRO A 46 8.32 9.52 2.40
N GLY A 47 9.48 9.32 1.78
CA GLY A 47 9.61 9.17 0.33
C GLY A 47 8.98 7.87 -0.17
N LEU A 48 9.22 6.76 0.56
CA LEU A 48 8.64 5.45 0.23
C LEU A 48 7.10 5.48 0.27
N ILE A 49 6.51 6.14 1.27
CA ILE A 49 5.05 6.34 1.37
C ILE A 49 4.55 7.17 0.19
N GLN A 50 5.22 8.29 -0.13
CA GLN A 50 4.83 9.16 -1.24
C GLN A 50 4.85 8.42 -2.58
N ASP A 51 5.90 7.66 -2.85
CA ASP A 51 6.03 6.89 -4.09
C ASP A 51 4.98 5.77 -4.18
N CYS A 52 4.75 5.05 -3.08
CA CYS A 52 3.71 4.02 -3.00
C CYS A 52 2.32 4.61 -3.27
N ALA A 53 1.95 5.67 -2.54
CA ALA A 53 0.66 6.35 -2.71
C ALA A 53 0.49 6.93 -4.12
N LYS A 54 1.54 7.56 -4.67
CA LYS A 54 1.53 8.07 -6.05
C LYS A 54 1.25 6.96 -7.05
N ASN A 55 1.92 5.82 -6.94
CA ASN A 55 1.73 4.70 -7.85
C ASN A 55 0.32 4.13 -7.76
N ILE A 56 -0.22 3.94 -6.54
CA ILE A 56 -1.61 3.51 -6.32
C ILE A 56 -2.59 4.48 -7.01
N MET A 57 -2.42 5.78 -6.79
CA MET A 57 -3.30 6.79 -7.38
C MET A 57 -3.17 6.89 -8.90
N LEU A 58 -1.96 6.70 -9.45
CA LEU A 58 -1.75 6.63 -10.89
C LEU A 58 -2.45 5.42 -11.50
N THR A 59 -2.39 4.25 -10.86
CA THR A 59 -3.15 3.06 -11.27
C THR A 59 -4.65 3.34 -11.29
N ILE A 60 -5.22 3.92 -10.22
CA ILE A 60 -6.64 4.30 -10.18
C ILE A 60 -6.97 5.28 -11.31
N LYS A 61 -6.12 6.29 -11.52
CA LYS A 61 -6.30 7.28 -12.59
C LYS A 61 -6.29 6.64 -13.97
N CYS A 62 -5.47 5.62 -14.22
CA CYS A 62 -5.44 4.91 -15.50
C CYS A 62 -6.79 4.25 -15.84
N PHE A 63 -7.53 3.76 -14.85
CA PHE A 63 -8.86 3.17 -15.04
C PHE A 63 -9.99 4.20 -15.03
N ASN A 64 -9.81 5.36 -14.39
CA ASN A 64 -10.79 6.44 -14.37
C ASN A 64 -10.74 7.38 -15.58
N LYS A 65 -9.84 7.16 -16.54
CA LYS A 65 -9.87 7.85 -17.84
C LYS A 65 -10.98 7.22 -18.70
N SER A 66 -12.20 7.71 -18.53
CA SER A 66 -13.31 7.61 -19.48
C SER A 66 -13.69 9.02 -19.93
#